data_AF-A0A5K1DF55-F1
#
_entry.id   AF-A0A5K1DF55-F1
#
_cell.length_a   1.000
_cell.length_b   1.000
_cell.length_c   1.000
_cell.angle_alpha   90.00
_cell.angle_beta   90.00
_cell.angle_gamma   90.00
#
_symmetry.space_group_name_H-M   'P 1'
#
loop_
_entity.id
_entity.type
_entity.pdbx_description
1 polymer ?
#
loop_
_entity_poly.entity_id
_entity_poly.type
_entity_poly.pdbx_seq_one_letter_code
_entity_poly.pdbx_strand_id
1 'polypeptide(L)'
;GLPGQMTWCVAKPSTVDSDLINIIEFACSQAEVNCSVFKPGGPCSLPDTYINHASVAMNLYYQAKGRLPHLCYFGGAGLIVIDDP
;
A
#
# COMPACT_ATOMS: atom_id res chain seq x y z
N GLY A 1 -8.93 -11.24 13.10
CA GLY A 1 -7.50 -11.59 13.14
C GLY A 1 -7.12 -11.88 14.57
N LEU A 2 -6.30 -12.90 14.80
CA LEU A 2 -5.77 -13.24 16.12
C LEU A 2 -4.75 -12.18 16.57
N PRO A 3 -4.60 -11.92 17.89
CA PRO A 3 -3.53 -11.07 18.39
C PRO A 3 -2.17 -11.70 18.04
N GLY A 4 -1.36 -10.99 17.25
CA GLY A 4 0.00 -11.41 16.87
C GLY A 4 0.25 -11.67 15.39
N GLN A 5 -0.79 -11.68 14.54
CA GLN A 5 -0.64 -11.92 13.10
C GLN A 5 -0.37 -10.60 12.34
N MET A 6 0.78 -10.52 11.65
CA MET A 6 1.17 -9.34 10.87
C MET A 6 0.48 -9.40 9.49
N THR A 7 -0.31 -8.38 9.19
CA THR A 7 -0.96 -8.24 7.87
C THR A 7 -0.35 -7.09 7.09
N TRP A 8 -0.36 -7.23 5.77
CA TRP A 8 0.10 -6.25 4.81
C TRP A 8 -1.04 -5.92 3.84
N CYS A 9 -1.05 -4.69 3.32
CA CYS A 9 -1.99 -4.27 2.31
C CYS A 9 -1.27 -4.03 0.98
N VAL A 10 -1.62 -4.78 -0.06
CA VAL A 10 -1.01 -4.66 -1.40
C VAL A 10 -2.06 -4.37 -2.46
N ALA A 11 -1.64 -3.80 -3.59
CA ALA A 11 -2.53 -3.52 -4.70
C ALA A 11 -2.93 -4.81 -5.45
N LYS A 12 -4.18 -4.87 -5.93
CA LYS A 12 -4.64 -5.96 -6.80
C LYS A 12 -3.95 -5.88 -8.16
N PRO A 13 -3.41 -6.99 -8.69
CA PRO A 13 -2.81 -7.01 -10.03
C PRO A 13 -3.76 -6.61 -11.16
N SER A 14 -5.08 -6.71 -10.95
CA SER A 14 -6.11 -6.33 -11.92
C SER A 14 -6.50 -4.85 -11.87
N THR A 15 -5.93 -4.05 -10.96
CA THR A 15 -6.23 -2.62 -10.84
C THR A 15 -5.57 -1.85 -11.99
N VAL A 16 -6.32 -0.95 -12.62
CA VAL A 16 -5.83 -0.14 -13.75
C VAL A 16 -4.91 0.98 -13.29
N ASP A 17 -3.97 1.39 -14.14
CA ASP A 17 -2.95 2.39 -13.80
C ASP A 17 -3.51 3.71 -13.27
N SER A 18 -4.63 4.19 -13.82
CA SER A 18 -5.26 5.43 -13.32
C SER A 18 -5.67 5.33 -11.86
N ASP A 19 -6.18 4.18 -11.43
CA ASP A 19 -6.56 3.95 -10.05
C ASP A 19 -5.33 3.79 -9.15
N LEU A 20 -4.28 3.12 -9.65
CA LEU A 20 -3.02 2.99 -8.94
C LEU A 20 -2.37 4.35 -8.66
N ILE A 21 -2.36 5.25 -9.64
CA ILE A 21 -1.86 6.62 -9.49
C ILE A 21 -2.68 7.38 -8.43
N ASN A 22 -4.01 7.34 -8.53
CA ASN A 22 -4.89 7.98 -7.54
C ASN A 22 -4.66 7.45 -6.12
N ILE A 23 -4.44 6.14 -5.97
CA ILE A 23 -4.13 5.51 -4.69
C ILE A 23 -2.78 5.99 -4.15
N ILE A 24 -1.75 6.08 -5.00
CA ILE A 24 -0.43 6.60 -4.61
C ILE A 24 -0.56 8.04 -4.13
N GLU A 25 -1.21 8.91 -4.91
CA GLU A 25 -1.40 10.32 -4.55
C GLU A 25 -2.18 10.48 -3.25
N PHE A 26 -3.27 9.74 -3.09
CA PHE A 26 -4.05 9.73 -1.86
C PHE A 26 -3.19 9.31 -0.67
N ALA A 27 -2.48 8.19 -0.74
CA ALA A 27 -1.66 7.71 0.36
C ALA A 27 -0.56 8.70 0.72
N CYS A 28 0.10 9.31 -0.28
CA CYS A 28 1.16 10.31 -0.06
C CYS A 28 0.65 11.65 0.47
N SER A 29 -0.64 11.94 0.33
CA SER A 29 -1.24 13.13 0.95
C SER A 29 -1.39 13.01 2.47
N GLN A 30 -1.25 11.79 3.02
CA GLN A 30 -1.38 11.53 4.45
C GLN A 30 -0.06 11.81 5.17
N ALA A 31 -0.10 12.62 6.23
CA ALA A 31 1.09 13.09 6.93
C ALA A 31 1.94 11.95 7.53
N GLU A 32 1.33 10.82 7.87
CA GLU A 32 2.00 9.66 8.47
C GLU A 32 2.61 8.70 7.45
N VAL A 33 2.44 8.95 6.13
CA VAL A 33 2.90 8.07 5.06
C VAL A 33 4.14 8.64 4.39
N ASN A 34 5.28 7.96 4.57
CA ASN A 34 6.54 8.37 3.93
C ASN A 34 6.68 7.79 2.52
N CYS A 35 6.23 8.52 1.51
CA CYS A 35 6.37 8.09 0.11
C CYS A 35 7.76 8.24 -0.49
N SER A 36 8.73 8.89 0.19
CA SER A 36 10.09 9.02 -0.35
C SER A 36 10.77 7.67 -0.58
N VAL A 37 10.30 6.61 0.10
CA VAL A 37 10.91 5.29 0.03
C VAL A 37 10.81 4.64 -1.34
N PHE A 38 9.76 4.93 -2.13
CA PHE A 38 9.56 4.36 -3.47
C PHE A 38 9.70 5.39 -4.60
N LYS A 39 10.08 6.63 -4.27
CA LYS A 39 10.49 7.63 -5.27
C LYS A 39 11.90 7.32 -5.81
N PRO A 40 12.31 7.90 -6.95
CA PRO A 40 13.64 7.69 -7.49
C PRO A 40 14.75 7.90 -6.46
N GLY A 41 15.66 6.93 -6.33
CA GLY A 41 16.74 6.93 -5.33
C GLY A 41 16.35 6.38 -3.94
N GLY A 42 15.07 6.06 -3.71
CA GLY A 42 14.59 5.41 -2.49
C GLY A 42 14.82 3.90 -2.46
N PRO A 43 14.82 3.28 -1.27
CA PRO A 43 15.05 1.84 -1.08
C PRO A 43 14.03 0.91 -1.75
N CYS A 44 12.81 1.40 -2.02
CA CYS A 44 11.72 0.69 -2.68
C CYS A 44 11.38 1.29 -4.05
N SER A 45 12.36 1.95 -4.70
CA SER A 45 12.16 2.58 -6.00
C SER A 45 11.95 1.57 -7.14
N LEU A 46 12.45 0.34 -6.98
CA LEU A 46 12.39 -0.71 -7.98
C LEU A 46 11.54 -1.92 -7.52
N PRO A 47 10.83 -2.60 -8.46
CA PRO A 47 10.67 -2.18 -9.86
C PRO A 47 9.80 -0.93 -9.98
N ASP A 48 10.14 -0.09 -10.97
CA ASP A 48 9.48 1.21 -11.21
C ASP A 48 8.16 1.00 -11.98
N THR A 49 7.14 0.51 -11.27
CA THR A 49 5.80 0.30 -11.81
C THR A 49 4.76 0.86 -10.85
N TYR A 50 3.62 1.30 -11.39
CA TYR A 50 2.53 1.83 -10.56
C TYR A 50 2.01 0.80 -9.56
N ILE A 51 1.96 -0.49 -9.92
CA ILE A 51 1.45 -1.54 -9.03
C ILE A 51 2.39 -1.76 -7.83
N ASN A 52 3.70 -1.67 -8.04
CA ASN A 52 4.68 -1.81 -6.97
C ASN A 52 4.65 -0.60 -6.04
N HIS A 53 4.68 0.62 -6.60
CA HIS A 53 4.60 1.84 -5.78
C HIS A 53 3.28 1.95 -5.03
N ALA A 54 2.14 1.61 -5.66
CA ALA A 54 0.85 1.57 -5.00
C ALA A 54 0.81 0.55 -3.86
N SER A 55 1.37 -0.64 -4.06
CA SER A 55 1.46 -1.66 -3.00
C SER A 55 2.25 -1.16 -1.79
N VAL A 56 3.38 -0.48 -2.00
CA VAL A 56 4.16 0.12 -0.91
C VAL A 56 3.37 1.24 -0.23
N ALA A 57 2.74 2.14 -1.00
CA ALA A 57 1.96 3.26 -0.46
C ALA A 57 0.75 2.80 0.36
N MET A 58 -0.01 1.83 -0.16
CA MET A 58 -1.17 1.22 0.52
C MET A 58 -0.76 0.54 1.81
N ASN A 59 0.36 -0.19 1.80
CA ASN A 59 0.88 -0.83 2.99
C ASN A 59 1.31 0.19 4.06
N LEU A 60 2.05 1.24 3.68
CA LEU A 60 2.44 2.29 4.61
C LEU A 60 1.22 2.98 5.25
N TYR A 61 0.23 3.32 4.44
CA TYR A 61 -1.05 3.87 4.91
C TYR A 61 -1.76 2.91 5.88
N TYR A 62 -1.91 1.65 5.49
CA TYR A 62 -2.57 0.62 6.27
C TYR A 62 -1.91 0.42 7.64
N GLN A 63 -0.57 0.40 7.69
CA GLN A 63 0.19 0.28 8.93
C GLN A 63 0.06 1.53 9.80
N ALA A 64 0.20 2.73 9.21
CA ALA A 64 0.10 4.00 9.93
C ALA A 64 -1.28 4.22 10.57
N LYS A 65 -2.35 3.69 9.94
CA LYS A 65 -3.74 3.88 10.40
C LYS A 65 -4.28 2.71 11.25
N GLY A 66 -3.44 1.74 11.62
CA GLY A 66 -3.78 0.71 12.62
C GLY A 66 -4.26 -0.64 12.06
N ARG A 67 -3.98 -0.94 10.79
CA ARG A 67 -4.19 -2.26 10.16
C ARG A 67 -5.64 -2.80 10.20
N LEU A 68 -6.64 -1.94 10.26
CA LEU A 68 -8.05 -2.33 10.20
C LEU A 68 -8.44 -2.74 8.76
N PRO A 69 -9.22 -3.82 8.55
CA PRO A 69 -9.46 -4.35 7.20
C PRO A 69 -10.02 -3.34 6.18
N HIS A 70 -10.89 -2.42 6.61
CA HIS A 70 -11.47 -1.40 5.74
C HIS A 70 -10.44 -0.38 5.22
N LEU A 71 -9.31 -0.20 5.91
CA LEU A 71 -8.22 0.68 5.48
C LEU A 71 -7.46 0.14 4.28
N CYS A 72 -7.59 -1.16 3.98
CA CYS A 72 -7.04 -1.77 2.77
C CYS A 72 -8.06 -1.84 1.62
N TYR A 73 -9.26 -1.25 1.75
CA TYR A 73 -10.28 -1.40 0.72
C TYR A 73 -9.92 -0.69 -0.59
N PHE A 74 -9.53 0.60 -0.53
CA PHE A 74 -9.15 1.42 -1.69
C PHE A 74 -10.09 1.25 -2.90
N GLY A 75 -11.40 1.37 -2.69
CA GLY A 75 -12.39 1.18 -3.77
C GLY A 75 -12.46 -0.25 -4.31
N GLY A 76 -11.97 -1.23 -3.55
CA GLY A 76 -11.82 -2.62 -3.98
C GLY A 76 -10.48 -2.93 -4.63
N ALA A 77 -9.52 -2.00 -4.67
CA ALA A 77 -8.19 -2.20 -5.26
C ALA A 77 -7.18 -2.87 -4.32
N GLY A 78 -7.46 -3.04 -3.03
CA GLY A 78 -6.51 -3.64 -2.09
C GLY A 78 -6.77 -5.10 -1.73
N LEU A 79 -5.69 -5.77 -1.37
CA LEU A 79 -5.62 -7.13 -0.85
C LEU A 79 -4.91 -7.10 0.50
N ILE A 80 -5.55 -7.67 1.52
CA ILE A 80 -4.88 -7.98 2.76
C ILE A 80 -4.18 -9.32 2.57
N VAL A 81 -2.87 -9.31 2.65
CA VAL A 81 -2.07 -10.52 2.70
C VAL A 81 -1.58 -10.73 4.13
N ILE A 82 -1.54 -11.99 4.52
CA ILE A 82 -1.08 -12.41 5.83
C ILE A 82 0.37 -12.84 5.64
N ASP A 83 1.26 -12.27 6.44
CA ASP A 83 2.57 -12.87 6.65
C ASP A 83 2.37 -13.95 7.73
N ASP A 84 2.53 -15.21 7.35
CA ASP A 84 2.56 -16.37 8.24
C ASP A 84 3.99 -16.95 8.15
N PRO A 85 4.67 -17.24 9.29
CA PRO A 85 6.11 -17.60 9.34
C PRO A 85 6.54 -18.80 8.49
#